data_AF-A0AAD5SH64-F1
#
_entry.id   AF-A0AAD5SH64-F1
#
_cell.length_a   1.000
_cell.length_b   1.000
_cell.length_c   1.000
_cell.angle_alpha   90.00
_cell.angle_beta   90.00
_cell.angle_gamma   90.00
#
_symmetry.space_group_name_H-M   'P 1'
#
loop_
_entity.id
_entity.type
_entity.pdbx_description
1 polymer ?
#
loop_
_entity_poly.entity_id
_entity_poly.type
_entity_poly.pdbx_seq_one_letter_code
_entity_poly.pdbx_strand_id
1 'polypeptide(L)'
;MSSILICTRPNILLVSPDVDLVLQRAGQTFKSKPISFLIDSNLNPDGTIHVLPTLHIPFHPHIFALGDINDLCIKTVRMAIPQVDVITENIVSLAQGKEATAVVPASGAGIHLTLGTNREAFCMMETQSEGSESKVERVWDSSNVDKNDFYT
;
A
#
# COMPACT_ATOMS: atom_id res chain seq x y z
N MET A 1 36.49 -8.59 10.58
CA MET A 1 35.19 -9.27 10.46
C MET A 1 34.25 -8.23 9.89
N SER A 2 33.63 -8.49 8.74
CA SER A 2 32.70 -7.53 8.11
C SER A 2 31.29 -7.80 8.59
N SER A 3 30.63 -6.77 9.14
CA SER A 3 29.30 -6.85 9.74
C SER A 3 28.30 -6.05 8.90
N ILE A 4 27.16 -6.66 8.57
CA ILE A 4 26.03 -6.00 7.90
C ILE A 4 24.88 -5.90 8.90
N LEU A 5 24.29 -4.71 9.05
CA LEU A 5 23.12 -4.47 9.89
C LEU A 5 21.93 -4.02 9.03
N ILE A 6 20.81 -4.72 9.16
CA ILE A 6 19.53 -4.35 8.53
C ILE A 6 18.61 -3.79 9.63
N CYS A 7 18.25 -2.52 9.52
CA CYS A 7 17.41 -1.84 10.49
C CYS A 7 16.00 -1.59 9.92
N THR A 8 14.97 -1.90 10.70
CA THR A 8 13.55 -1.84 10.30
C THR A 8 12.74 -0.73 10.96
N ARG A 9 13.32 0.06 11.89
CA ARG A 9 12.59 1.13 12.58
C ARG A 9 12.68 2.46 11.83
N PRO A 10 11.56 3.18 11.65
CA PRO A 10 11.50 4.37 10.79
C PRO A 10 12.24 5.59 11.32
N ASN A 11 12.59 5.70 12.61
CA ASN A 11 13.08 6.97 13.18
C ASN A 11 14.27 6.87 14.14
N ILE A 12 14.87 5.70 14.32
CA ILE A 12 16.07 5.55 15.16
C ILE A 12 17.02 4.57 14.47
N LEU A 13 18.07 5.13 13.85
CA LEU A 13 19.18 4.37 13.32
C LEU A 13 20.31 4.36 14.37
N LEU A 14 20.23 3.43 15.33
CA LEU A 14 21.37 3.14 16.20
C LEU A 14 22.28 2.16 15.45
N VAL A 15 23.28 2.70 14.77
CA VAL A 15 24.28 1.90 14.08
C VAL A 15 25.46 1.69 15.02
N SER A 16 25.87 0.43 15.21
CA SER A 16 27.17 0.14 15.83
C SER A 16 28.29 0.74 14.98
N PRO A 17 29.33 1.37 15.54
CA PRO A 17 30.44 1.93 14.77
C PRO A 17 31.20 0.89 13.92
N ASP A 18 30.98 -0.41 14.17
CA ASP A 18 31.73 -1.52 13.57
C ASP A 18 31.02 -2.20 12.37
N VAL A 19 30.18 -1.47 11.64
CA VAL A 19 29.53 -1.99 10.42
C VAL A 19 30.12 -1.33 9.17
N ASP A 20 30.34 -2.14 8.14
CA ASP A 20 30.86 -1.65 6.86
C ASP A 20 29.72 -1.13 5.95
N LEU A 21 28.49 -1.62 6.15
CA LEU A 21 27.32 -1.28 5.34
C LEU A 21 26.02 -1.32 6.16
N VAL A 22 25.21 -0.28 5.99
CA VAL A 22 23.84 -0.20 6.50
C VAL A 22 22.88 -0.06 5.33
N LEU A 23 21.91 -0.98 5.26
CA LEU A 23 20.79 -0.89 4.32
C LEU A 23 19.51 -0.59 5.11
N GLN A 24 19.08 0.68 5.07
CA GLN A 24 17.84 1.09 5.72
C GLN A 24 16.66 0.80 4.80
N ARG A 25 15.82 -0.16 5.21
CA ARG A 25 14.51 -0.46 4.61
C ARG A 25 13.47 -0.25 5.70
N ALA A 26 13.20 1.00 6.02
CA ALA A 26 12.19 1.37 7.01
C ALA A 26 10.98 2.03 6.33
N GLY A 27 9.84 1.98 7.01
CA GLY A 27 8.49 2.26 6.50
C GLY A 27 8.29 3.55 5.69
N GLN A 28 7.10 3.66 5.10
CA GLN A 28 6.75 4.79 4.25
C GLN A 28 6.54 6.07 5.09
N THR A 29 6.93 7.22 4.54
CA THR A 29 6.58 8.54 5.08
C THR A 29 5.63 9.22 4.12
N PHE A 30 4.41 9.51 4.58
CA PHE A 30 3.40 10.16 3.76
C PHE A 30 3.68 11.67 3.63
N LYS A 31 3.65 12.18 2.40
CA LYS A 31 4.01 13.57 2.07
C LYS A 31 2.79 14.47 1.86
N SER A 32 1.81 14.37 2.76
CA SER A 32 0.57 15.16 2.75
C SER A 32 0.70 16.54 3.42
N LYS A 33 1.74 16.76 4.24
CA LYS A 33 1.99 18.05 4.93
C LYS A 33 1.91 19.30 4.04
N PRO A 34 2.46 19.32 2.80
CA PRO A 34 2.38 20.53 1.97
C PRO A 34 0.96 20.97 1.63
N ILE A 35 -0.02 20.06 1.67
CA ILE A 35 -1.43 20.35 1.38
C ILE A 35 -2.29 20.37 2.64
N SER A 36 -1.73 20.25 3.84
CA SER A 36 -2.51 20.13 5.08
C SER A 36 -3.44 21.33 5.30
N PHE A 37 -3.03 22.54 4.90
CA PHE A 37 -3.87 23.73 4.98
C PHE A 37 -5.22 23.61 4.23
N LEU A 38 -5.29 22.72 3.23
CA LEU A 38 -6.48 22.48 2.42
C LEU A 38 -7.33 21.35 2.98
N ILE A 39 -6.71 20.37 3.64
CA ILE A 39 -7.34 19.08 3.99
C ILE A 39 -7.20 18.71 5.46
N ASP A 40 -6.94 19.69 6.34
CA ASP A 40 -6.49 19.47 7.72
C ASP A 40 -7.44 18.56 8.52
N SER A 41 -8.76 18.72 8.33
CA SER A 41 -9.78 17.89 8.97
C SER A 41 -9.80 16.44 8.48
N ASN A 42 -9.16 16.16 7.35
CA ASN A 42 -9.09 14.85 6.71
C ASN A 42 -7.65 14.28 6.77
N LEU A 43 -6.73 14.89 7.51
CA LEU A 43 -5.37 14.39 7.66
C LEU A 43 -5.28 13.50 8.91
N ASN A 44 -4.91 12.24 8.71
CA ASN A 44 -4.71 11.29 9.80
C ASN A 44 -3.39 11.58 10.55
N PRO A 45 -3.27 11.16 11.84
CA PRO A 45 -2.05 11.39 12.62
C PRO A 45 -0.77 10.78 12.04
N ASP A 46 -0.90 9.70 11.26
CA ASP A 46 0.23 9.06 10.58
C ASP A 46 0.68 9.81 9.31
N GLY A 47 -0.13 10.76 8.84
CA GLY A 47 0.10 11.54 7.62
C GLY A 47 -0.66 11.02 6.40
N THR A 48 -1.48 9.97 6.51
CA THR A 48 -2.41 9.57 5.45
C THR A 48 -3.60 10.53 5.34
N ILE A 49 -4.28 10.51 4.20
CA ILE A 49 -5.46 11.32 3.92
C ILE A 49 -6.69 10.43 4.02
N HIS A 50 -7.65 10.84 4.83
CA HIS A 50 -8.95 10.22 4.89
C HIS A 50 -9.74 10.47 3.60
N VAL A 51 -10.23 9.39 2.97
CA VAL A 51 -11.01 9.44 1.73
C VAL A 51 -12.27 8.59 1.84
N LEU A 52 -13.29 8.94 1.04
CA LEU A 52 -14.44 8.06 0.83
C LEU A 52 -14.09 6.89 -0.11
N PRO A 53 -14.92 5.84 -0.21
CA PRO A 53 -14.73 4.76 -1.18
C PRO A 53 -14.66 5.21 -2.64
N THR A 54 -15.18 6.40 -2.96
CA THR A 54 -15.08 7.07 -4.27
C THR A 54 -13.74 7.80 -4.48
N LEU A 55 -12.83 7.73 -3.50
CA LEU A 55 -11.50 8.35 -3.42
C LEU A 55 -11.45 9.88 -3.29
N HIS A 56 -12.61 10.55 -3.22
CA HIS A 56 -12.59 11.99 -2.94
C HIS A 56 -12.35 12.26 -1.46
N ILE A 57 -11.77 13.42 -1.19
CA ILE A 57 -11.57 13.93 0.16
C ILE A 57 -12.90 14.52 0.64
N PRO A 58 -13.40 14.16 1.85
CA PRO A 58 -14.64 14.72 2.37
C PRO A 58 -14.63 16.25 2.35
N PHE A 59 -15.76 16.84 1.96
CA PHE A 59 -15.94 18.30 1.76
C PHE A 59 -15.14 18.90 0.59
N HIS A 60 -14.42 18.09 -0.19
CA HIS A 60 -13.69 18.50 -1.39
C HIS A 60 -14.00 17.56 -2.57
N PRO A 61 -15.21 17.61 -3.17
CA PRO A 61 -15.68 16.62 -4.15
C PRO A 61 -14.87 16.57 -5.45
N HIS A 62 -14.02 17.55 -5.71
CA HIS A 62 -13.13 17.62 -6.88
C HIS A 62 -11.67 17.32 -6.56
N ILE A 63 -11.36 16.94 -5.31
CA ILE A 63 -10.01 16.58 -4.88
C ILE A 63 -10.03 15.10 -4.50
N PHE A 64 -9.10 14.35 -5.10
CA PHE A 64 -8.99 12.92 -4.93
C PHE A 64 -7.62 12.55 -4.37
N ALA A 65 -7.56 11.49 -3.58
CA ALA A 65 -6.32 10.93 -3.08
C ALA A 65 -6.26 9.41 -3.32
N LEU A 66 -5.23 8.97 -4.03
CA LEU A 66 -5.03 7.59 -4.46
C LEU A 66 -3.65 7.06 -4.08
N GLY A 67 -3.50 5.74 -4.08
CA GLY A 67 -2.26 5.04 -3.79
C GLY A 67 -1.88 5.11 -2.32
N ASP A 68 -0.60 5.27 -2.04
CA ASP A 68 -0.09 5.13 -0.67
C ASP A 68 -0.51 6.28 0.26
N ILE A 69 -0.99 7.41 -0.27
CA ILE A 69 -1.28 8.59 0.54
C ILE A 69 -2.63 8.54 1.27
N ASN A 70 -3.59 7.72 0.83
CA ASN A 70 -4.90 7.62 1.49
C ASN A 70 -4.91 6.63 2.65
N ASP A 71 -6.03 6.42 3.34
CA ASP A 71 -6.19 5.41 4.40
C ASP A 71 -7.09 4.23 4.02
N LEU A 72 -7.68 4.25 2.82
CA LEU A 72 -8.73 3.32 2.41
C LEU A 72 -8.27 1.86 2.30
N CYS A 73 -7.03 1.62 1.89
CA CYS A 73 -6.53 0.27 1.63
C CYS A 73 -5.08 0.05 2.08
N ILE A 74 -4.69 -1.23 2.13
CA ILE A 74 -3.30 -1.63 2.37
C ILE A 74 -2.39 -1.03 1.28
N LYS A 75 -1.23 -0.55 1.70
CA LYS A 75 -0.23 0.17 0.89
C LYS A 75 0.55 -0.77 -0.03
N THR A 76 -0.07 -1.11 -1.16
CA THR A 76 0.54 -1.98 -2.19
C THR A 76 0.13 -1.53 -3.59
N VAL A 77 0.97 -1.86 -4.58
CA VAL A 77 0.68 -1.60 -6.00
C VAL A 77 -0.63 -2.29 -6.42
N ARG A 78 -0.88 -3.52 -5.96
CA ARG A 78 -2.08 -4.28 -6.31
C ARG A 78 -3.36 -3.57 -5.88
N MET A 79 -3.34 -2.91 -4.71
CA MET A 79 -4.49 -2.13 -4.23
C MET A 79 -4.60 -0.75 -4.90
N ALA A 80 -3.52 -0.23 -5.48
CA ALA A 80 -3.55 1.04 -6.21
C ALA A 80 -4.17 0.90 -7.61
N ILE A 81 -4.05 -0.26 -8.26
CA ILE A 81 -4.62 -0.49 -9.61
C ILE A 81 -6.12 -0.19 -9.68
N PRO A 82 -7.00 -0.82 -8.87
CA PRO A 82 -8.44 -0.56 -8.97
C PRO A 82 -8.83 0.89 -8.60
N GLN A 83 -7.97 1.60 -7.88
CA GLN A 83 -8.21 3.02 -7.57
C GLN A 83 -8.10 3.90 -8.82
N VAL A 84 -7.24 3.53 -9.78
CA VAL A 84 -7.07 4.27 -11.04
C VAL A 84 -8.32 4.19 -11.90
N ASP A 85 -8.98 3.03 -11.93
CA ASP A 85 -10.22 2.86 -12.69
C ASP A 85 -11.34 3.71 -12.08
N VAL A 86 -11.50 3.63 -10.75
CA VAL A 86 -12.52 4.38 -10.00
C VAL A 86 -12.34 5.89 -10.14
N ILE A 87 -11.12 6.39 -9.98
CA ILE A 87 -10.87 7.84 -10.09
C ILE A 87 -11.09 8.33 -11.52
N THR A 88 -10.74 7.53 -12.53
CA THR A 88 -10.95 7.88 -13.94
C THR A 88 -12.44 8.01 -14.24
N GLU A 89 -13.24 7.04 -13.81
CA GLU A 89 -14.70 7.07 -13.98
C GLU A 89 -15.33 8.25 -13.26
N ASN A 90 -14.91 8.52 -12.02
CA ASN A 90 -15.43 9.64 -11.23
C ASN A 90 -15.06 11.00 -11.81
N ILE A 91 -13.83 11.19 -12.30
CA ILE A 91 -13.41 12.43 -12.97
C ILE A 91 -14.22 12.65 -14.25
N VAL A 92 -14.40 11.62 -15.08
CA VAL A 92 -15.21 11.71 -16.30
C VAL A 92 -16.66 12.04 -15.98
N SER A 93 -17.23 11.44 -14.94
CA SER A 93 -18.61 11.71 -14.50
C SER A 93 -18.79 13.16 -14.04
N LEU A 94 -17.88 13.66 -13.21
CA LEU A 94 -17.89 15.06 -12.75
C LEU A 94 -17.71 16.04 -13.92
N ALA A 95 -16.85 15.74 -14.89
CA ALA A 95 -16.68 16.56 -16.09
C ALA A 95 -17.95 16.64 -16.95
N GLN A 96 -18.84 15.66 -16.85
CA GLN A 96 -20.16 15.63 -17.49
C GLN A 96 -21.27 16.26 -16.64
N GLY A 97 -20.95 16.82 -15.47
CA GLY A 97 -21.93 17.37 -14.53
C GLY A 97 -22.74 16.32 -13.78
N LYS A 98 -22.23 15.08 -13.69
CA LYS A 98 -22.83 13.98 -12.91
C LYS A 98 -22.08 13.79 -11.59
N GLU A 99 -22.70 13.06 -10.67
CA GLU A 99 -22.09 12.69 -9.40
C GLU A 99 -21.01 11.61 -9.56
N ALA A 100 -20.02 11.61 -8.67
CA ALA A 100 -18.98 10.58 -8.59
C ALA A 100 -19.48 9.38 -7.78
N THR A 101 -19.86 8.30 -8.46
CA THR A 101 -20.49 7.12 -7.84
C THR A 101 -19.64 5.86 -7.86
N ALA A 102 -18.56 5.82 -8.64
CA ALA A 102 -17.69 4.64 -8.70
C ALA A 102 -16.95 4.48 -7.36
N VAL A 103 -16.88 3.24 -6.85
CA VAL A 103 -16.27 2.93 -5.56
C VAL A 103 -15.20 1.87 -5.69
N VAL A 104 -14.16 1.97 -4.88
CA VAL A 104 -13.11 0.95 -4.81
C VAL A 104 -13.71 -0.36 -4.31
N PRO A 105 -13.61 -1.47 -5.07
CA PRO A 105 -14.15 -2.74 -4.63
C PRO A 105 -13.37 -3.25 -3.41
N ALA A 106 -14.09 -3.85 -2.47
CA ALA A 106 -13.47 -4.66 -1.43
C ALA A 106 -12.71 -5.81 -2.11
N SER A 107 -11.40 -5.84 -1.94
CA SER A 107 -10.55 -6.89 -2.51
C SER A 107 -9.58 -7.40 -1.45
N GLY A 108 -9.38 -8.72 -1.45
CA GLY A 108 -8.33 -9.34 -0.65
C GLY A 108 -6.97 -8.93 -1.19
N ALA A 109 -5.97 -8.81 -0.32
CA ALA A 109 -4.61 -8.50 -0.71
C ALA A 109 -3.78 -9.79 -0.86
N GLY A 110 -2.73 -9.74 -1.66
CA GLY A 110 -1.77 -10.84 -1.77
C GLY A 110 -0.37 -10.25 -1.75
N ILE A 111 0.55 -10.90 -1.03
CA ILE A 111 1.96 -10.51 -0.98
C ILE A 111 2.77 -11.68 -1.58
N HIS A 112 3.56 -11.36 -2.60
CA HIS A 112 4.58 -12.24 -3.17
C HIS A 112 5.95 -11.65 -2.84
N LEU A 113 6.74 -12.39 -2.07
CA LEU A 113 8.10 -12.00 -1.68
C LEU A 113 9.12 -12.95 -2.28
N THR A 114 10.10 -12.39 -3.00
CA THR A 114 11.27 -13.15 -3.48
C THR A 114 12.25 -13.36 -2.32
N LEU A 115 12.66 -14.61 -2.08
CA LEU A 115 13.63 -15.02 -1.06
C LEU A 115 15.00 -15.39 -1.66
N GLY A 116 15.35 -14.77 -2.78
CA GLY A 116 16.54 -15.09 -3.59
C GLY A 116 16.14 -15.42 -5.03
N THR A 117 17.02 -16.12 -5.76
CA THR A 117 16.79 -16.42 -7.18
C THR A 117 15.76 -17.52 -7.40
N ASN A 118 15.64 -18.47 -6.46
CA ASN A 118 14.88 -19.71 -6.65
C ASN A 118 13.86 -19.99 -5.53
N ARG A 119 13.59 -19.00 -4.67
CA ARG A 119 12.67 -19.18 -3.53
C ARG A 119 11.76 -17.99 -3.40
N GLU A 120 10.56 -18.28 -2.94
CA GLU A 120 9.49 -17.30 -2.85
C GLU A 120 8.50 -17.66 -1.75
N ALA A 121 7.91 -16.63 -1.15
CA ALA A 121 6.84 -16.78 -0.18
C ALA A 121 5.60 -16.06 -0.71
N PHE A 122 4.45 -16.73 -0.58
CA PHE A 122 3.16 -16.17 -0.93
C PHE A 122 2.26 -16.15 0.30
N CYS A 123 1.62 -15.01 0.50
CA CYS A 123 0.59 -14.83 1.51
C CYS A 123 -0.63 -14.24 0.83
N MET A 124 -1.75 -14.95 0.85
CA MET A 124 -3.04 -14.40 0.49
C MET A 124 -3.74 -13.92 1.76
N MET A 125 -4.25 -12.70 1.71
CA MET A 125 -5.07 -12.12 2.75
C MET A 125 -6.51 -12.17 2.27
N GLU A 126 -7.38 -12.81 3.04
CA GLU A 126 -8.81 -12.69 2.83
C GLU A 126 -9.25 -11.22 2.94
N THR A 127 -10.36 -10.88 2.29
CA THR A 127 -10.99 -9.55 2.40
C THR A 127 -11.16 -9.20 3.87
N GLN A 128 -10.59 -8.07 4.30
CA GLN A 128 -10.59 -7.64 5.71
C GLN A 128 -12.01 -7.64 6.29
N SER A 129 -12.26 -8.56 7.22
CA SER A 129 -13.19 -8.37 8.33
C SER A 129 -12.37 -7.94 9.55
N GLU A 130 -12.85 -6.96 10.32
CA GLU A 130 -12.15 -6.48 11.53
C GLU A 130 -11.73 -7.66 12.43
N GLY A 131 -10.42 -7.79 12.69
CA GLY A 131 -9.88 -8.81 13.60
C GLY A 131 -9.32 -10.09 12.95
N SER A 132 -9.19 -10.16 11.63
CA SER A 132 -8.63 -11.33 10.95
C SER A 132 -7.08 -11.33 10.95
N GLU A 133 -6.46 -12.35 11.54
CA GLU A 133 -5.02 -12.59 11.46
C GLU A 133 -4.63 -13.03 10.04
N SER A 134 -3.55 -12.44 9.51
CA SER A 134 -3.01 -12.83 8.21
C SER A 134 -2.22 -14.15 8.36
N LYS A 135 -2.65 -15.21 7.67
CA LYS A 135 -1.95 -16.49 7.66
C LYS A 135 -1.07 -16.61 6.42
N VAL A 136 0.22 -16.87 6.61
CA VAL A 136 1.09 -17.26 5.49
C VAL A 136 0.63 -18.63 5.00
N GLU A 137 0.06 -18.68 3.81
CA GLU A 137 -0.52 -19.92 3.29
C GLU A 137 0.57 -20.89 2.81
N ARG A 138 1.60 -20.42 2.09
CA ARG A 138 2.66 -21.30 1.53
C ARG A 138 4.00 -20.59 1.33
N VAL A 139 5.08 -21.35 1.51
CA VAL A 139 6.44 -21.01 1.08
C VAL A 139 6.86 -22.03 0.03
N TRP A 140 7.34 -21.57 -1.12
CA TRP A 140 7.70 -22.41 -2.27
C TRP A 140 9.19 -22.30 -2.61
N ASP A 141 9.72 -23.39 -3.17
CA ASP A 141 11.03 -23.42 -3.84
C ASP A 141 10.79 -23.51 -5.35
N SER A 142 10.97 -22.39 -6.04
CA SER A 142 10.66 -22.25 -7.47
C SER A 142 11.64 -23.01 -8.37
N SER A 143 12.65 -23.69 -7.81
CA SER A 143 13.44 -24.69 -8.53
C SER A 143 12.66 -25.98 -8.86
N ASN A 144 11.49 -26.20 -8.24
CA ASN A 144 10.69 -27.43 -8.37
C ASN A 144 9.23 -27.21 -8.79
N VAL A 145 8.86 -26.04 -9.32
CA VAL A 145 7.46 -25.67 -9.65
C VAL A 145 7.34 -25.22 -11.09
N ASP A 146 6.27 -25.66 -11.78
CA ASP A 146 5.94 -25.18 -13.12
C ASP A 146 5.40 -23.73 -13.03
N LYS A 147 5.99 -22.82 -13.80
CA LYS A 147 5.77 -21.37 -13.69
C LYS A 147 4.40 -20.91 -14.20
N ASN A 148 3.58 -21.82 -14.71
CA ASN A 148 2.25 -21.52 -15.21
C ASN A 148 1.16 -21.50 -14.12
N ASP A 149 1.43 -22.01 -12.91
CA ASP A 149 0.45 -22.06 -11.82
C ASP A 149 0.28 -20.70 -11.08
N PHE A 150 1.03 -19.66 -11.48
CA PHE A 150 1.11 -18.38 -10.74
C PHE A 150 0.11 -17.30 -11.18
N TYR A 151 -0.54 -17.45 -12.33
CA TYR A 151 -1.33 -16.38 -12.96
C TYR A 151 -2.78 -16.74 -13.34
N THR A 152 -3.27 -17.91 -12.92
CA THR A 152 -4.69 -18.29 -12.98
C THR A 152 -5.36 -18.13 -11.63
#